data_AF-A0AAW1RGH2-F1
#
_entry.id   AF-A0AAW1RGH2-F1
#
_cell.length_a   1.000
_cell.length_b   1.000
_cell.length_c   1.000
_cell.angle_alpha   90.00
_cell.angle_beta   90.00
_cell.angle_gamma   90.00
#
_symmetry.space_group_name_H-M   'P 1'
#
loop_
_entity.id
_entity.type
_entity.pdbx_description
1 polymer ?
#
loop_
_entity_poly.entity_id
_entity_poly.type
_entity_poly.pdbx_seq_one_letter_code
_entity_poly.pdbx_strand_id
1 'polypeptide(L)'
;MVASHGPDDCVQRFINSTAFGGAAGVFFGAVTANWTDTLAIVDNNAWPAFKRVGRLMGQYGLMMAAIAAAFTATDCMVEGLRRKNDAWNGVFGGFAAGAVLGLRAKRVSFGVGSGVALALSSVICDITGGKLSGKPLVNDGATPVKPIFPFPRAQPSHED
;
A
#
# COMPACT_ATOMS: atom_id res chain seq x y z
N MET A 1 13.73 5.79 0.82
CA MET A 1 14.30 7.16 0.89
C MET A 1 13.74 7.93 -0.29
N VAL A 2 12.58 8.57 -0.12
CA VAL A 2 12.06 9.55 -1.08
C VAL A 2 12.45 10.92 -0.55
N ALA A 3 13.06 11.74 -1.40
CA ALA A 3 13.48 13.09 -1.07
C ALA A 3 12.25 14.01 -1.00
N SER A 4 12.09 14.70 0.12
CA SER A 4 11.05 15.69 0.37
C SER A 4 11.08 16.83 -0.67
N HIS A 5 10.10 16.94 -1.58
CA HIS A 5 9.85 18.13 -2.40
C HIS A 5 8.40 18.63 -2.25
N GLY A 6 8.21 19.68 -1.44
CA GLY A 6 6.99 20.48 -1.45
C GLY A 6 5.68 19.77 -1.08
N PRO A 7 4.57 20.53 -1.00
CA PRO A 7 3.24 19.97 -0.74
C PRO A 7 2.76 18.99 -1.83
N ASP A 8 3.24 19.16 -3.07
CA ASP A 8 2.80 18.39 -4.23
C ASP A 8 3.24 16.92 -4.16
N ASP A 9 4.42 16.62 -3.59
CA ASP A 9 4.92 15.26 -3.43
C ASP A 9 4.06 14.44 -2.47
N CYS A 10 3.61 15.06 -1.36
CA CYS A 10 2.74 14.38 -0.41
C CYS A 10 1.41 14.01 -1.07
N VAL A 11 0.82 14.92 -1.84
CA VAL A 11 -0.45 14.68 -2.55
C VAL A 11 -0.30 13.55 -3.56
N GLN A 12 0.77 13.55 -4.36
CA GLN A 12 1.06 12.48 -5.32
C GLN A 12 1.26 11.14 -4.61
N ARG A 13 2.03 11.12 -3.52
CA ARG A 13 2.28 9.90 -2.74
C ARG A 13 1.00 9.37 -2.10
N PHE A 14 0.13 10.25 -1.60
CA PHE A 14 -1.19 9.91 -1.08
C PHE A 14 -2.08 9.29 -2.16
N ILE A 15 -2.16 9.92 -3.34
CA ILE A 15 -2.96 9.42 -4.47
C ILE A 15 -2.46 8.04 -4.90
N ASN A 16 -1.16 7.89 -5.12
CA ASN A 16 -0.57 6.63 -5.57
C ASN A 16 -0.75 5.52 -4.53
N SER A 17 -0.53 5.83 -3.25
CA SER A 17 -0.70 4.86 -2.16
C SER A 17 -2.16 4.43 -2.03
N THR A 18 -3.09 5.38 -2.08
CA THR A 18 -4.53 5.13 -1.96
C THR A 18 -5.05 4.35 -3.15
N ALA A 19 -4.63 4.70 -4.37
CA ALA A 19 -4.99 3.99 -5.58
C ALA A 19 -4.49 2.54 -5.54
N PHE A 20 -3.22 2.34 -5.15
CA PHE A 20 -2.64 1.01 -5.03
C PHE A 20 -3.33 0.19 -3.93
N GLY A 21 -3.57 0.77 -2.76
CA GLY A 21 -4.32 0.12 -1.67
C GLY A 21 -5.73 -0.25 -2.10
N GLY A 22 -6.42 0.65 -2.80
CA GLY A 22 -7.74 0.38 -3.38
C GLY A 22 -7.73 -0.77 -4.37
N ALA A 23 -6.79 -0.77 -5.31
CA ALA A 23 -6.64 -1.85 -6.30
C ALA A 23 -6.35 -3.20 -5.62
N ALA A 24 -5.42 -3.24 -4.65
CA ALA A 24 -5.12 -4.44 -3.87
C ALA A 24 -6.36 -4.93 -3.09
N GLY A 25 -7.14 -4.02 -2.51
CA GLY A 25 -8.39 -4.35 -1.83
C GLY A 25 -9.46 -4.89 -2.77
N VAL A 26 -9.62 -4.32 -3.97
CA VAL A 26 -10.54 -4.84 -4.99
C VAL A 26 -10.12 -6.26 -5.41
N PHE A 27 -8.82 -6.48 -5.63
CA PHE A 27 -8.30 -7.80 -5.97
C PHE A 27 -8.58 -8.83 -4.86
N PHE A 28 -8.31 -8.48 -3.61
CA PHE A 28 -8.63 -9.35 -2.48
C PHE A 28 -10.14 -9.57 -2.33
N GLY A 29 -10.94 -8.54 -2.59
CA GLY A 29 -12.40 -8.62 -2.70
C GLY A 29 -12.88 -9.57 -3.80
N ALA A 30 -12.16 -9.64 -4.92
CA ALA A 30 -12.47 -10.56 -6.01
C ALA A 30 -12.21 -12.02 -5.63
N VAL A 31 -11.06 -12.28 -4.98
CA VAL A 31 -10.72 -13.62 -4.49
C VAL A 31 -11.74 -14.09 -3.45
N THR A 32 -12.11 -13.22 -2.50
CA THR A 32 -13.11 -13.54 -1.48
C THR A 32 -14.50 -13.74 -2.06
N ALA A 33 -14.89 -12.99 -3.09
CA ALA A 33 -16.14 -13.21 -3.81
C ALA A 33 -16.23 -14.60 -4.43
N ASN A 34 -15.11 -15.10 -4.99
CA ASN A 34 -15.01 -16.43 -5.57
C ASN A 34 -15.17 -17.53 -4.51
N TRP A 35 -14.56 -17.39 -3.34
CA TRP A 35 -14.63 -18.40 -2.28
C TRP A 35 -15.94 -18.46 -1.51
N THR A 36 -16.75 -17.41 -1.54
CA THR A 36 -17.97 -17.32 -0.72
C THR A 36 -19.25 -17.62 -1.49
N ASP A 37 -19.14 -18.23 -2.68
CA ASP A 37 -20.25 -18.51 -3.59
C ASP A 37 -21.21 -17.32 -3.78
N THR A 38 -20.70 -16.09 -3.67
CA THR A 38 -21.50 -14.86 -3.76
C THR A 38 -22.10 -14.66 -5.16
N LEU A 39 -21.60 -15.43 -6.13
CA LEU A 39 -22.05 -15.53 -7.52
C LEU A 39 -23.26 -16.46 -7.72
N ALA A 40 -23.82 -17.08 -6.68
CA ALA A 40 -24.99 -17.94 -6.82
C ALA A 40 -26.15 -17.18 -7.51
N ILE A 41 -26.45 -17.58 -8.75
CA ILE A 41 -27.54 -17.01 -9.55
C ILE A 41 -28.84 -17.62 -9.03
N VAL A 42 -29.64 -16.80 -8.36
CA VAL A 42 -31.01 -17.13 -7.99
C VAL A 42 -31.91 -16.44 -9.03
N ASP A 43 -32.75 -17.20 -9.72
CA ASP A 43 -33.80 -16.74 -10.66
C ASP A 43 -33.37 -16.20 -12.04
N ASN A 44 -32.52 -16.94 -12.79
CA ASN A 44 -32.15 -16.66 -14.21
C ASN A 44 -31.69 -15.21 -14.50
N ASN A 45 -31.33 -14.47 -13.45
CA ASN A 45 -30.99 -13.06 -13.52
C ASN A 45 -29.61 -12.84 -12.87
N ALA A 46 -28.62 -12.55 -13.71
CA ALA A 46 -27.24 -12.35 -13.25
C ALA A 46 -27.00 -10.98 -12.59
N TRP A 47 -27.91 -10.01 -12.79
CA TRP A 47 -27.76 -8.64 -12.29
C TRP A 47 -27.67 -8.52 -10.75
N PRO A 48 -28.52 -9.20 -9.95
CA PRO A 48 -28.39 -9.18 -8.49
C PRO A 48 -27.07 -9.82 -8.00
N ALA A 49 -26.60 -10.89 -8.65
CA ALA A 49 -25.33 -11.52 -8.32
C ALA A 49 -24.15 -10.58 -8.60
N PHE A 50 -24.15 -9.93 -9.77
CA PHE A 50 -23.12 -8.96 -10.13
C PHE A 50 -23.06 -7.77 -9.16
N LYS A 51 -24.20 -7.19 -8.80
CA LYS A 51 -24.26 -6.09 -7.81
C LYS A 51 -23.73 -6.50 -6.44
N ARG A 52 -23.97 -7.76 -6.02
CA ARG A 52 -23.48 -8.28 -4.74
C ARG A 52 -21.96 -8.40 -4.75
N VAL A 53 -21.40 -8.96 -5.81
CA VAL A 53 -19.95 -9.09 -6.00
C VAL A 53 -19.28 -7.72 -6.13
N GLY A 54 -19.83 -6.83 -6.95
CA GLY A 54 -19.32 -5.47 -7.09
C GLY A 54 -19.34 -4.69 -5.77
N ARG A 55 -20.39 -4.85 -4.96
CA ARG A 55 -20.45 -4.28 -3.62
C ARG A 55 -19.41 -4.88 -2.68
N LEU A 56 -19.19 -6.19 -2.73
CA LEU A 56 -18.19 -6.86 -1.91
C LEU A 56 -16.78 -6.36 -2.28
N MET A 57 -16.42 -6.42 -3.56
CA MET A 57 -15.15 -5.89 -4.08
C MET A 57 -14.96 -4.41 -3.73
N GLY A 58 -15.99 -3.59 -3.91
CA GLY A 58 -15.96 -2.17 -3.57
C GLY A 58 -15.77 -1.92 -2.07
N GLN A 59 -16.38 -2.72 -1.20
CA GLN A 59 -16.16 -2.62 0.24
C GLN A 59 -14.72 -2.97 0.63
N TYR A 60 -14.14 -4.03 0.08
CA TYR A 60 -12.73 -4.38 0.36
C TYR A 60 -11.77 -3.32 -0.20
N GLY A 61 -12.01 -2.85 -1.42
CA GLY A 61 -11.26 -1.76 -2.06
C GLY A 61 -11.26 -0.49 -1.22
N LEU A 62 -12.45 -0.03 -0.79
CA LEU A 62 -12.57 1.18 0.04
C LEU A 62 -11.83 1.05 1.37
N MET A 63 -11.82 -0.14 1.98
CA MET A 63 -11.13 -0.32 3.27
C MET A 63 -9.62 -0.30 3.12
N MET A 64 -9.06 -0.99 2.12
CA MET A 64 -7.61 -0.95 1.88
C MET A 64 -7.16 0.43 1.40
N ALA A 65 -7.97 1.11 0.60
CA ALA A 65 -7.75 2.51 0.23
C ALA A 65 -7.73 3.42 1.46
N ALA A 66 -8.70 3.28 2.38
CA ALA A 66 -8.77 4.10 3.59
C ALA A 66 -7.57 3.88 4.53
N ILE A 67 -7.08 2.65 4.64
CA ILE A 67 -5.90 2.32 5.45
C ILE A 67 -4.63 2.91 4.84
N ALA A 68 -4.46 2.78 3.52
CA ALA A 68 -3.33 3.36 2.80
C ALA A 68 -3.36 4.90 2.86
N ALA A 69 -4.54 5.49 2.70
CA ALA A 69 -4.77 6.92 2.85
C ALA A 69 -4.39 7.40 4.26
N ALA A 70 -4.87 6.71 5.30
CA ALA A 70 -4.54 7.04 6.68
C ALA A 70 -3.03 6.95 6.94
N PHE A 71 -2.39 5.86 6.52
CA PHE A 71 -0.94 5.68 6.66
C PHE A 71 -0.18 6.88 6.05
N THR A 72 -0.41 7.17 4.77
CA THR A 72 0.32 8.21 4.05
C THR A 72 -0.03 9.62 4.54
N ALA A 73 -1.27 9.87 4.94
CA ALA A 73 -1.66 11.15 5.54
C ALA A 73 -0.91 11.40 6.85
N THR A 74 -0.82 10.39 7.72
CA THR A 74 -0.07 10.52 8.98
C THR A 74 1.42 10.69 8.72
N ASP A 75 1.97 9.97 7.76
CA ASP A 75 3.38 10.09 7.35
C ASP A 75 3.70 11.52 6.91
N CYS A 76 2.89 12.09 6.01
CA CYS A 76 3.05 13.48 5.59
C CYS A 76 2.90 14.50 6.73
N MET A 77 1.96 14.29 7.66
CA MET A 77 1.79 15.19 8.81
C MET A 77 3.01 15.17 9.72
N VAL A 78 3.56 13.98 10.00
CA VAL A 78 4.74 13.82 10.86
C VAL A 78 5.99 14.36 10.17
N GLU A 79 6.13 14.13 8.86
CA GLU A 79 7.21 14.69 8.04
C GLU A 79 7.18 16.22 8.05
N GLY A 80 6.01 16.83 7.91
CA GLY A 80 5.84 18.29 8.01
C GLY A 80 6.23 18.87 9.38
N LEU A 81 5.97 18.13 10.46
CA LEU A 81 6.28 18.57 11.82
C LEU A 81 7.75 18.39 12.21
N ARG A 82 8.40 17.30 11.76
CA ARG A 82 9.77 16.95 12.18
C ARG A 82 10.84 17.20 11.12
N ARG A 83 10.47 17.39 9.86
CA ARG A 83 11.39 17.44 8.69
C ARG A 83 12.41 16.29 8.68
N LYS A 84 12.03 15.13 9.22
CA LYS A 84 12.85 13.92 9.29
C LYS A 84 12.03 12.73 8.81
N ASN A 85 12.69 11.85 8.06
CA ASN A 85 12.11 10.61 7.52
C ASN A 85 12.78 9.42 8.19
N ASP A 86 12.32 9.11 9.40
CA ASP A 86 12.81 8.02 10.24
C ASP A 86 11.72 6.93 10.40
N ALA A 87 12.11 5.72 10.85
CA ALA A 87 11.20 4.59 11.07
C ALA A 87 10.02 4.90 12.02
N TRP A 88 10.16 5.94 12.84
CA TRP A 88 9.09 6.45 13.70
C TRP A 88 7.89 6.97 12.92
N ASN A 89 8.08 7.55 11.73
CA ASN A 89 6.97 8.02 10.91
C ASN A 89 6.13 6.83 10.43
N GLY A 90 6.79 5.74 10.05
CA GLY A 90 6.15 4.46 9.72
C GLY A 90 5.37 3.87 10.89
N VAL A 91 5.89 3.94 12.12
CA VAL A 91 5.19 3.50 13.34
C VAL A 91 3.88 4.27 13.55
N PHE A 92 3.92 5.60 13.48
CA PHE A 92 2.72 6.43 13.66
C PHE A 92 1.70 6.22 12.53
N GLY A 93 2.18 6.14 11.28
CA GLY A 93 1.34 5.81 10.12
C GLY A 93 0.71 4.42 10.24
N GLY A 94 1.47 3.41 10.65
CA GLY A 94 1.03 2.03 10.83
C GLY A 94 0.00 1.90 11.95
N PHE A 95 0.20 2.61 13.05
CA PHE A 95 -0.77 2.65 14.14
C PHE A 95 -2.07 3.34 13.71
N ALA A 96 -1.99 4.47 13.01
CA ALA A 96 -3.17 5.17 12.48
C ALA A 96 -3.94 4.31 11.47
N ALA A 97 -3.25 3.65 10.56
CA ALA A 97 -3.79 2.66 9.63
C ALA A 97 -4.53 1.52 10.36
N GLY A 98 -3.95 0.99 11.44
CA GLY A 98 -4.59 -0.03 12.26
C GLY A 98 -5.74 0.48 13.11
N ALA A 99 -5.76 1.75 13.49
CA ALA A 99 -6.91 2.37 14.15
C ALA A 99 -8.11 2.43 13.19
N VAL A 100 -7.90 2.71 11.90
CA VAL A 100 -8.97 2.68 10.87
C VAL A 100 -9.58 1.28 10.75
N LEU A 101 -8.76 0.22 10.80
CA LEU A 101 -9.24 -1.16 10.87
C LEU A 101 -10.07 -1.44 12.13
N GLY A 102 -9.63 -0.92 13.28
CA GLY A 102 -10.35 -1.02 14.55
C GLY A 102 -11.72 -0.34 14.52
N LEU A 103 -11.80 0.84 13.90
CA LEU A 103 -13.04 1.60 13.73
C LEU A 103 -14.06 0.84 12.87
N ARG A 104 -13.60 0.17 11.80
CA ARG A 104 -14.45 -0.73 11.01
C ARG A 104 -14.99 -1.88 11.85
N ALA A 105 -14.12 -2.53 12.62
CA ALA A 105 -14.48 -3.69 13.43
C ALA A 105 -15.32 -3.33 14.66
N LYS A 106 -15.44 -2.03 14.99
CA LYS A 106 -16.10 -1.51 16.21
C LYS A 106 -15.56 -2.14 17.49
N ARG A 107 -14.28 -2.54 17.47
CA ARG A 107 -13.63 -3.25 18.57
C ARG A 107 -12.31 -2.59 18.87
N VAL A 108 -12.21 -1.96 20.05
CA VAL A 108 -11.01 -1.24 20.49
C VAL A 108 -9.82 -2.19 20.62
N SER A 109 -10.04 -3.38 21.18
CA SER A 109 -9.00 -4.42 21.29
C SER A 109 -8.45 -4.84 19.93
N PHE A 110 -9.33 -4.97 18.92
CA PHE A 110 -8.90 -5.26 17.56
C PHE A 110 -8.10 -4.11 16.97
N GLY A 111 -8.55 -2.86 17.16
CA GLY A 111 -7.86 -1.66 16.68
C GLY A 111 -6.45 -1.49 17.25
N VAL A 112 -6.29 -1.74 18.56
CA VAL A 112 -4.98 -1.72 19.20
C VAL A 112 -4.09 -2.84 18.67
N GLY A 113 -4.62 -4.07 18.56
CA GLY A 113 -3.88 -5.21 18.01
C GLY A 113 -3.43 -5.00 16.57
N SER A 114 -4.33 -4.52 15.69
CA SER A 114 -3.99 -4.21 14.30
C SER A 114 -3.05 -3.01 14.19
N GLY A 115 -3.19 -2.01 15.05
CA GLY A 115 -2.28 -0.85 15.12
C GLY A 115 -0.86 -1.27 15.46
N VAL A 116 -0.68 -2.10 16.48
CA VAL A 116 0.64 -2.63 16.85
C VAL A 116 1.21 -3.52 15.75
N ALA A 117 0.41 -4.43 15.19
CA ALA A 117 0.87 -5.32 14.13
C ALA A 117 1.34 -4.56 12.88
N LEU A 118 0.61 -3.52 12.47
CA LEU A 118 0.97 -2.69 11.32
C LEU A 118 2.17 -1.79 11.60
N ALA A 119 2.27 -1.23 12.81
CA ALA A 119 3.45 -0.48 13.24
C ALA A 119 4.72 -1.35 13.28
N LEU A 120 4.60 -2.61 13.73
CA LEU A 120 5.72 -3.55 13.68
C LEU A 120 6.09 -3.90 12.24
N SER A 121 5.08 -4.12 11.39
CA SER A 121 5.30 -4.39 9.96
C SER A 121 6.06 -3.24 9.28
N SER A 122 5.70 -1.98 9.57
CA SER A 122 6.43 -0.82 9.02
C SER A 122 7.87 -0.76 9.51
N VAL A 123 8.11 -1.01 10.80
CA VAL A 123 9.48 -1.06 11.36
C VAL A 123 10.32 -2.13 10.67
N ILE A 124 9.76 -3.32 10.46
CA ILE A 124 10.44 -4.41 9.75
C ILE A 124 10.78 -4.00 8.32
N CYS A 125 9.85 -3.36 7.61
CA CYS A 125 10.09 -2.84 6.26
C CYS A 125 11.21 -1.79 6.23
N ASP A 126 11.23 -0.90 7.23
CA ASP A 126 12.24 0.16 7.33
C ASP A 126 13.63 -0.40 7.67
N ILE A 127 13.72 -1.36 8.59
CA ILE A 127 14.99 -2.04 8.93
C ILE A 127 15.54 -2.83 7.72
N THR A 128 14.66 -3.42 6.92
CA THR A 128 15.04 -4.16 5.70
C THR A 128 15.46 -3.21 4.56
N GLY A 129 15.32 -1.89 4.73
CA GLY A 129 15.70 -0.90 3.74
C GLY A 129 14.83 -0.91 2.48
N GLY A 130 13.64 -1.52 2.55
CA GLY A 130 12.69 -1.61 1.43
C GLY A 130 13.20 -2.40 0.22
N LYS A 131 14.25 -3.21 0.36
CA LYS A 131 14.83 -4.00 -0.73
C LYS A 131 14.81 -5.49 -0.38
N LEU A 132 13.99 -6.24 -1.11
CA LEU A 132 13.99 -7.71 -1.08
C LEU A 132 15.03 -8.31 -2.05
N SER A 133 15.70 -7.47 -2.85
CA SER A 133 16.80 -7.91 -3.72
C SER A 133 18.07 -8.09 -2.89
N GLY A 134 18.53 -9.33 -2.79
CA GLY A 134 19.81 -9.65 -2.16
C GLY A 134 20.96 -8.91 -2.85
N LYS A 135 21.99 -8.53 -2.09
CA LYS A 135 23.27 -8.13 -2.68
C LYS A 135 23.70 -9.24 -3.66
N PRO A 136 24.25 -8.92 -4.85
CA PRO A 136 24.74 -9.94 -5.75
C PRO A 136 25.70 -10.86 -4.98
N LEU A 137 25.48 -12.18 -5.07
CA LEU A 137 26.26 -13.21 -4.35
C LEU A 137 27.74 -13.27 -4.79
N VAL A 138 28.10 -12.53 -5.83
CA VAL A 138 29.43 -12.47 -6.44
C VAL A 138 29.72 -11.01 -6.74
N ASN A 139 30.81 -10.48 -6.17
CA ASN A 139 31.21 -9.07 -6.30
C ASN A 139 32.60 -9.02 -6.94
N ASP A 140 32.71 -9.55 -8.16
CA ASP A 140 33.99 -9.80 -8.83
C ASP A 140 34.42 -8.66 -9.77
N GLY A 141 33.68 -7.55 -9.84
CA GLY A 141 33.98 -6.44 -10.77
C GLY A 141 33.96 -6.80 -12.26
N ALA A 142 33.73 -8.07 -12.63
CA ALA A 142 33.84 -8.58 -14.00
C ALA A 142 32.48 -8.82 -14.69
N THR A 143 31.38 -8.92 -13.94
CA THR A 143 30.04 -9.08 -14.52
C THR A 143 29.30 -7.73 -14.55
N PRO A 144 28.80 -7.26 -15.71
CA PRO A 144 27.92 -6.11 -15.76
C PRO A 144 26.64 -6.42 -14.98
N VAL A 145 26.16 -5.43 -14.22
CA VAL A 145 24.87 -5.50 -13.54
C VAL A 145 23.80 -5.94 -14.54
N LYS A 146 23.14 -7.08 -14.30
CA LYS A 146 22.05 -7.54 -15.18
C LYS A 146 20.98 -6.44 -15.20
N PRO A 147 20.75 -5.77 -16.35
CA PRO A 147 19.69 -4.78 -16.42
C PRO A 147 18.36 -5.49 -16.21
N ILE A 148 17.54 -4.98 -15.28
CA ILE A 148 16.21 -5.54 -14.96
C ILE A 148 15.27 -5.44 -16.17
N PHE A 149 15.58 -4.53 -17.12
CA PHE A 149 14.85 -4.34 -18.36
C PHE A 149 15.75 -4.64 -19.59
N PRO A 150 15.28 -5.43 -20.57
CA PRO A 150 16.04 -5.78 -21.77
C PRO A 150 16.06 -4.69 -22.86
N PHE A 151 15.44 -3.53 -22.64
CA PHE A 151 15.34 -2.46 -23.63
C PHE A 151 16.16 -1.22 -23.23
N PRO A 152 16.94 -0.61 -24.14
CA PRO A 152 17.59 0.66 -23.90
C PRO A 152 16.53 1.74 -23.61
N ARG A 153 16.62 2.41 -22.45
CA ARG A 153 15.87 3.66 -22.23
C ARG A 153 16.52 4.75 -23.08
N ALA A 154 15.74 5.42 -23.93
CA ALA A 154 16.17 6.65 -24.57
C ALA A 154 16.64 7.63 -23.48
N GLN A 155 17.92 8.01 -23.52
CA GLN A 155 18.48 9.06 -22.67
C GLN A 155 17.96 10.39 -23.22
N PRO A 156 17.35 11.28 -22.41
CA PRO A 156 17.08 12.64 -22.88
C PRO A 156 18.42 13.33 -23.15
N SER A 157 18.59 13.88 -24.36
CA SER A 157 19.73 14.71 -24.72
C SER A 157 19.72 15.96 -23.82
N HIS A 158 20.80 16.14 -23.05
CA HIS A 158 21.12 17.45 -22.51
C HIS A 158 21.48 18.35 -23.71
N GLU A 159 20.60 19.30 -24.03
CA GLU A 159 20.89 20.43 -24.91
C GLU A 159 21.49 21.53 -24.02
N ASP A 160 22.76 21.84 -24.26
CA ASP A 160 23.48 22.99 -23.71
C ASP A 160 23.04 24.30 -24.39
#